data_AF-A0A0M8ZX62-F1
#
_entry.id   AF-A0A0M8ZX62-F1
#
_cell.length_a   1.000
_cell.length_b   1.000
_cell.length_c   1.000
_cell.angle_alpha   90.00
_cell.angle_beta   90.00
_cell.angle_gamma   90.00
#
_symmetry.space_group_name_H-M   'P 1'
#
loop_
_entity.id
_entity.type
_entity.pdbx_description
1 polymer ?
#
loop_
_entity_poly.entity_id
_entity_poly.type
_entity_poly.pdbx_seq_one_letter_code
_entity_poly.pdbx_strand_id
1 'polypeptide(L)'
;MSTILEKIASIEAEMARTQKNKATSGHLGLLKAKLAKLRRELITPKGGGGGGEQGFEVAKTGDARIGFVGFPSVGKSTLLSTLAGVYSEVAAYEFTTLTTVPGCIKYKGAKIQLLDLPGIIEGAKDGKGRGRQVIAVARTCSLIFIVLDVLKPLGHKRLIEHELEGFGLRLNKQPPNITFRKKDKGGINFQTTVIKRQKEEQQRKLHCAQSELDLETVKSILSEYRIHNADITLRYDATSDDLIDVIEGNRVYVPCIYLLNKIDQISIEELDIIYKIPHCVPISAHHKWNFDDLLEKMWEYLQLVRIYTKPKGQLPDYNSPVVLNREKRTVEDFCNKLHRSIAKEFKYALVWGSSVKHQPQKVGKDHILCDEDVVQIVKKTIQNPDMLSNTWGHLKQKLGKYPHPSTNKVCALDQRVVQKLCLTQFKNNIK
;
A
#
# COMPACT_ATOMS: atom_id res chain seq x y z
N MET A 1 -28.50 -9.63 -27.72
CA MET A 1 -28.15 -8.57 -26.75
C MET A 1 -26.70 -8.20 -26.98
N SER A 2 -26.36 -6.92 -27.16
CA SER A 2 -24.97 -6.51 -27.34
C SER A 2 -24.12 -6.89 -26.13
N THR A 3 -22.92 -7.39 -26.39
CA THR A 3 -21.97 -7.75 -25.32
C THR A 3 -21.55 -6.49 -24.54
N ILE A 4 -21.12 -6.64 -23.28
CA ILE A 4 -20.65 -5.49 -22.47
C ILE A 4 -19.49 -4.76 -23.17
N LEU A 5 -18.62 -5.51 -23.85
CA LEU A 5 -17.50 -4.98 -24.62
C LEU A 5 -17.96 -4.15 -25.84
N GLU A 6 -18.98 -4.60 -26.57
CA GLU A 6 -19.57 -3.83 -27.67
C GLU A 6 -20.18 -2.51 -27.17
N LYS A 7 -20.85 -2.52 -26.00
CA LYS A 7 -21.40 -1.29 -25.41
C LYS A 7 -20.31 -0.30 -25.03
N ILE A 8 -19.20 -0.80 -24.47
CA ILE A 8 -18.02 0.03 -24.15
C ILE A 8 -17.45 0.65 -25.44
N ALA A 9 -17.21 -0.16 -26.46
CA ALA A 9 -16.67 0.31 -27.75
C ALA A 9 -17.58 1.34 -28.41
N SER A 10 -18.91 1.15 -28.34
CA SER A 10 -19.88 2.12 -28.87
C SER A 10 -19.83 3.46 -28.15
N ILE A 11 -19.71 3.45 -26.82
CA ILE A 11 -19.61 4.69 -26.02
C ILE A 11 -18.27 5.39 -26.29
N GLU A 12 -17.18 4.64 -26.39
CA GLU A 12 -15.85 5.20 -26.70
C GLU A 12 -15.82 5.85 -28.08
N ALA A 13 -16.41 5.19 -29.09
CA ALA A 13 -16.56 5.75 -30.43
C ALA A 13 -17.44 7.02 -30.44
N GLU A 14 -18.51 7.02 -29.63
CA GLU A 14 -19.36 8.20 -29.47
C GLU A 14 -18.62 9.36 -28.80
N MET A 15 -17.85 9.09 -27.74
CA MET A 15 -17.04 10.11 -27.09
C MET A 15 -15.95 10.68 -28.02
N ALA A 16 -15.34 9.83 -28.86
CA ALA A 16 -14.28 10.25 -29.79
C ALA A 16 -14.80 11.19 -30.90
N ARG A 17 -16.04 11.00 -31.37
CA ARG A 17 -16.65 11.87 -32.40
C ARG A 17 -17.23 13.17 -31.84
N THR A 18 -17.52 13.25 -30.55
CA THR A 18 -18.20 14.40 -29.94
C THR A 18 -17.19 15.47 -29.50
N GLN A 19 -17.31 16.68 -30.04
CA GLN A 19 -16.51 17.83 -29.60
C GLN A 19 -16.91 18.30 -28.19
N LYS A 20 -15.93 18.67 -27.36
CA LYS A 20 -16.13 19.19 -26.00
C LYS A 20 -16.49 20.68 -26.01
N ASN A 21 -17.78 21.00 -25.86
CA ASN A 21 -18.35 22.34 -25.78
C ASN A 21 -19.36 22.42 -24.62
N LYS A 22 -19.77 23.62 -24.18
CA LYS A 22 -20.73 23.78 -23.05
C LYS A 22 -22.02 22.98 -23.22
N ALA A 23 -22.57 22.91 -24.43
CA ALA A 23 -23.78 22.15 -24.73
C ALA A 23 -23.58 20.62 -24.67
N THR A 24 -22.36 20.14 -24.93
CA THR A 24 -22.04 18.70 -24.97
C THR A 24 -21.41 18.19 -23.67
N SER A 25 -20.97 19.09 -22.77
CA SER A 25 -20.34 18.72 -21.48
C SER A 25 -21.22 17.81 -20.63
N GLY A 26 -22.53 18.09 -20.53
CA GLY A 26 -23.46 17.24 -19.79
C GLY A 26 -23.62 15.84 -20.39
N HIS A 27 -23.65 15.74 -21.73
CA HIS A 27 -23.71 14.46 -22.44
C HIS A 27 -22.40 13.67 -22.30
N LEU A 28 -21.26 14.33 -22.43
CA LEU A 28 -19.95 13.71 -22.22
C LEU A 28 -19.80 13.20 -20.77
N GLY A 29 -20.29 13.96 -19.78
CA GLY A 29 -20.35 13.50 -18.39
C GLY A 29 -21.21 12.26 -18.21
N LEU A 30 -22.36 12.20 -18.89
CA LEU A 30 -23.22 11.01 -18.91
C LEU A 30 -22.53 9.80 -19.53
N LEU A 31 -21.87 9.96 -20.69
CA LEU A 31 -21.14 8.89 -21.37
C LEU A 31 -19.99 8.36 -20.50
N LYS A 32 -19.25 9.25 -19.84
CA LYS A 32 -18.19 8.88 -18.88
C LYS A 32 -18.74 8.07 -17.70
N ALA A 33 -19.87 8.48 -17.12
CA ALA A 33 -20.51 7.75 -16.03
C ALA A 33 -20.98 6.35 -16.47
N LYS A 34 -21.59 6.24 -17.67
CA LYS A 34 -21.97 4.94 -18.27
C LYS A 34 -20.76 4.04 -18.50
N LEU A 35 -19.69 4.59 -19.05
CA LEU A 35 -18.44 3.87 -19.31
C LEU A 35 -17.83 3.33 -18.00
N ALA A 36 -17.75 4.15 -16.96
CA ALA A 36 -17.23 3.76 -15.65
C ALA A 36 -18.02 2.60 -15.03
N LYS A 37 -19.36 2.65 -15.14
CA LYS A 37 -20.25 1.59 -14.65
C LYS A 37 -20.06 0.28 -15.40
N LEU A 38 -19.99 0.31 -16.74
CA LEU A 38 -19.74 -0.89 -17.56
C LEU A 38 -18.36 -1.49 -17.29
N ARG A 39 -17.32 -0.65 -17.15
CA ARG A 39 -15.96 -1.10 -16.80
C ARG A 39 -15.93 -1.74 -15.41
N ARG A 40 -16.68 -1.22 -14.43
CA ARG A 40 -16.84 -1.86 -13.12
C ARG A 40 -17.48 -3.24 -13.23
N GLU A 41 -18.54 -3.39 -14.02
CA GLU A 41 -19.22 -4.68 -14.23
C GLU A 41 -18.29 -5.76 -14.82
N LEU A 42 -17.22 -5.36 -15.54
CA LEU A 42 -16.20 -6.29 -16.02
C LEU A 42 -15.25 -6.79 -14.92
N ILE A 43 -15.02 -5.97 -13.90
CA ILE A 43 -14.07 -6.24 -12.80
C ILE A 43 -14.77 -7.00 -11.67
N THR A 44 -16.00 -6.61 -11.31
CA THR A 44 -16.75 -7.29 -10.26
C THR A 44 -17.12 -8.70 -10.70
N PRO A 45 -16.77 -9.75 -9.94
CA PRO A 45 -17.23 -11.09 -10.24
C PRO A 45 -18.76 -11.09 -10.21
N LYS A 46 -19.40 -11.59 -11.27
CA LYS A 46 -20.85 -11.76 -11.26
C LYS A 46 -21.16 -12.82 -10.22
N GLY A 47 -21.82 -12.41 -9.13
CA GLY A 47 -22.22 -13.31 -8.06
C GLY A 47 -23.00 -14.50 -8.61
N GLY A 48 -22.36 -15.67 -8.57
CA GLY A 48 -22.91 -16.99 -8.83
C GLY A 48 -22.22 -17.93 -7.87
N GLY A 49 -22.99 -18.63 -7.04
CA GLY A 49 -22.52 -19.28 -5.81
C GLY A 49 -21.47 -20.37 -6.00
N GLY A 50 -20.69 -20.58 -4.94
CA GLY A 50 -20.23 -21.90 -4.47
C GLY A 50 -19.29 -22.72 -5.35
N GLY A 51 -18.99 -22.32 -6.59
CA GLY A 51 -18.06 -23.00 -7.46
C GLY A 51 -16.78 -22.20 -7.59
N GLY A 52 -15.68 -22.69 -7.02
CA GLY A 52 -14.36 -22.08 -7.13
C GLY A 52 -13.92 -21.98 -8.59
N GLU A 53 -14.19 -20.84 -9.22
CA GLU A 53 -13.36 -20.36 -10.32
C GLU A 53 -11.96 -20.29 -9.72
N GLN A 54 -11.01 -21.12 -10.20
CA GLN A 54 -9.65 -21.20 -9.66
C GLN A 54 -9.04 -19.80 -9.71
N GLY A 55 -9.16 -19.09 -8.58
CA GLY A 55 -8.65 -17.77 -8.39
C GLY A 55 -7.16 -17.89 -8.57
N PHE A 56 -6.66 -17.28 -9.63
CA PHE A 56 -5.25 -17.02 -9.85
C PHE A 56 -4.81 -15.93 -8.87
N GLU A 57 -5.06 -16.14 -7.58
CA GLU A 57 -4.55 -15.29 -6.54
C GLU A 57 -3.13 -15.78 -6.28
N VAL A 58 -2.18 -15.16 -6.99
CA VAL A 58 -0.78 -15.31 -6.63
C VAL A 58 -0.69 -14.97 -5.15
N ALA A 59 -0.24 -15.91 -4.32
CA ALA A 59 -0.19 -15.72 -2.87
C ALA A 59 0.69 -14.50 -2.55
N LYS A 60 0.29 -13.71 -1.54
CA LYS A 60 1.09 -12.56 -1.11
C LYS A 60 2.32 -13.06 -0.38
N THR A 61 3.45 -12.95 -1.07
CA THR A 61 4.75 -13.28 -0.53
C THR A 61 5.56 -11.99 -0.38
N GLY A 62 6.26 -11.85 0.74
CA GLY A 62 7.05 -10.65 1.04
C GLY A 62 6.25 -9.45 1.56
N ASP A 63 6.94 -8.33 1.61
CA ASP A 63 6.49 -7.07 2.21
C ASP A 63 5.83 -6.13 1.19
N ALA A 64 6.28 -6.18 -0.06
CA ALA A 64 5.75 -5.38 -1.16
C ALA A 64 5.64 -6.18 -2.47
N ARG A 65 4.75 -5.72 -3.36
CA ARG A 65 4.54 -6.28 -4.70
C ARG A 65 4.78 -5.22 -5.76
N ILE A 66 5.53 -5.56 -6.79
CA ILE A 66 5.81 -4.69 -7.93
C ILE A 66 5.31 -5.35 -9.21
N GLY A 67 4.40 -4.69 -9.91
CA GLY A 67 3.88 -5.16 -11.19
C GLY A 67 4.65 -4.56 -12.37
N PHE A 68 5.10 -5.38 -13.31
CA PHE A 68 5.73 -4.93 -14.56
C PHE A 68 4.70 -4.93 -15.68
N VAL A 69 4.54 -3.78 -16.34
CA VAL A 69 3.64 -3.58 -17.48
C VAL A 69 4.45 -3.02 -18.63
N GLY A 70 4.30 -3.58 -19.82
CA GLY A 70 5.01 -3.12 -21.00
C GLY A 70 4.67 -3.99 -22.19
N PHE A 71 4.78 -3.43 -23.40
CA PHE A 71 4.58 -4.17 -24.64
C PHE A 71 5.62 -5.30 -24.78
N PRO A 72 5.35 -6.31 -25.62
CA PRO A 72 6.39 -7.24 -26.05
C PRO A 72 7.62 -6.48 -26.61
N SER A 73 8.80 -7.08 -26.51
CA SER A 73 10.04 -6.57 -27.13
C SER A 73 10.61 -5.24 -26.59
N VAL A 74 10.04 -4.67 -25.52
CA VAL A 74 10.63 -3.53 -24.79
C VAL A 74 11.73 -3.93 -23.80
N GLY A 75 12.00 -5.23 -23.65
CA GLY A 75 13.01 -5.76 -22.72
C GLY A 75 12.49 -6.05 -21.30
N LYS A 76 11.17 -6.12 -21.10
CA LYS A 76 10.53 -6.44 -19.80
C LYS A 76 11.02 -7.76 -19.20
N SER A 77 11.04 -8.85 -19.98
CA SER A 77 11.47 -10.16 -19.49
C SER A 77 12.95 -10.18 -19.11
N THR A 78 13.81 -9.56 -19.92
CA THR A 78 15.24 -9.38 -19.62
C THR A 78 15.44 -8.61 -18.32
N LEU A 79 14.70 -7.51 -18.12
CA LEU A 79 14.76 -6.73 -16.89
C LEU A 79 14.35 -7.54 -15.66
N LEU A 80 13.23 -8.28 -15.75
CA LEU A 80 12.75 -9.16 -14.68
C LEU A 80 13.77 -10.24 -14.33
N SER A 81 14.31 -10.95 -15.32
CA SER A 81 15.31 -12.00 -15.12
C SER A 81 16.60 -11.45 -14.52
N THR A 82 17.06 -10.28 -14.97
CA THR A 82 18.28 -9.67 -14.44
C THR A 82 18.09 -9.18 -13.01
N LEU A 83 16.99 -8.48 -12.70
CA LEU A 83 16.71 -8.02 -11.34
C LEU A 83 16.54 -9.20 -10.37
N ALA A 84 15.80 -10.23 -10.76
CA ALA A 84 15.63 -11.43 -9.96
C ALA A 84 16.96 -12.18 -9.78
N GLY A 85 17.77 -12.33 -10.84
CA GLY A 85 19.03 -13.07 -10.77
C GLY A 85 20.11 -12.38 -9.94
N VAL A 86 20.18 -11.05 -9.95
CA VAL A 86 21.21 -10.29 -9.22
C VAL A 86 20.87 -10.14 -7.74
N TYR A 87 19.58 -10.06 -7.38
CA TYR A 87 19.13 -9.69 -6.03
C TYR A 87 18.28 -10.76 -5.31
N SER A 88 18.23 -12.00 -5.82
CA SER A 88 17.55 -13.11 -5.14
C SER A 88 18.50 -13.83 -4.18
N GLU A 89 18.11 -13.93 -2.90
CA GLU A 89 18.88 -14.69 -1.89
C GLU A 89 18.50 -16.18 -1.82
N VAL A 90 17.26 -16.60 -2.09
CA VAL A 90 16.85 -18.04 -1.99
C VAL A 90 15.59 -18.36 -2.83
N ALA A 91 15.68 -19.49 -3.53
CA ALA A 91 14.65 -20.32 -4.17
C ALA A 91 13.99 -19.80 -5.47
N ALA A 92 14.58 -20.23 -6.58
CA ALA A 92 13.81 -20.67 -7.74
C ALA A 92 12.77 -21.70 -7.26
N TYR A 93 11.54 -21.25 -7.01
CA TYR A 93 10.41 -22.16 -6.92
C TYR A 93 10.19 -22.72 -8.32
N GLU A 94 10.40 -24.03 -8.44
CA GLU A 94 10.31 -24.79 -9.67
C GLU A 94 8.98 -24.57 -10.40
N PHE A 95 9.13 -24.39 -11.71
CA PHE A 95 8.19 -24.69 -12.79
C PHE A 95 6.75 -25.04 -12.38
N THR A 96 5.84 -24.07 -12.51
CA THR A 96 4.43 -24.37 -12.80
C THR A 96 4.03 -23.72 -14.12
N THR A 97 3.55 -24.54 -15.04
CA THR A 97 3.42 -24.30 -16.49
C THR A 97 2.34 -23.28 -16.89
N LEU A 98 1.73 -22.57 -15.94
CA LEU A 98 0.54 -21.75 -16.20
C LEU A 98 0.56 -20.35 -15.56
N THR A 99 1.60 -19.98 -14.81
CA THR A 99 1.66 -18.69 -14.12
C THR A 99 2.98 -17.94 -14.31
N THR A 100 2.91 -16.62 -14.41
CA THR A 100 4.08 -15.74 -14.56
C THR A 100 5.07 -15.98 -13.43
N VAL A 101 6.34 -16.23 -13.75
CA VAL A 101 7.39 -16.50 -12.76
C VAL A 101 7.53 -15.29 -11.83
N PRO A 102 7.12 -15.39 -10.55
CA PRO A 102 7.33 -14.30 -9.61
C PRO A 102 8.80 -14.33 -9.19
N GLY A 103 9.56 -13.30 -9.57
CA GLY A 103 10.90 -13.10 -9.03
C GLY A 103 10.79 -12.49 -7.64
N CYS A 104 11.54 -12.98 -6.65
CA CYS A 104 11.62 -12.34 -5.33
C CYS A 104 13.01 -11.77 -5.13
N ILE A 105 13.08 -10.48 -4.81
CA ILE A 105 14.33 -9.79 -4.48
C ILE A 105 14.33 -9.38 -3.02
N LYS A 106 15.51 -9.30 -2.41
CA LYS A 106 15.68 -8.71 -1.08
C LYS A 106 16.44 -7.40 -1.21
N TYR A 107 15.80 -6.30 -0.84
CA TYR A 107 16.41 -4.97 -0.89
C TYR A 107 16.23 -4.27 0.45
N LYS A 108 17.35 -3.80 1.04
CA LYS A 108 17.39 -3.17 2.38
C LYS A 108 16.68 -4.00 3.47
N GLY A 109 16.78 -5.33 3.39
CA GLY A 109 16.16 -6.26 4.34
C GLY A 109 14.68 -6.56 4.08
N ALA A 110 14.01 -5.83 3.18
CA ALA A 110 12.64 -6.12 2.77
C ALA A 110 12.58 -7.16 1.67
N LYS A 111 11.60 -8.06 1.73
CA LYS A 111 11.32 -9.03 0.65
C LYS A 111 10.32 -8.42 -0.32
N ILE A 112 10.71 -8.26 -1.58
CA ILE A 112 9.89 -7.62 -2.61
C ILE A 112 9.58 -8.64 -3.70
N GLN A 113 8.28 -8.85 -3.95
CA GLN A 113 7.76 -9.74 -4.98
C GLN A 113 7.63 -8.98 -6.30
N LEU A 114 8.31 -9.44 -7.34
CA LEU A 114 8.22 -8.94 -8.71
C LEU A 114 7.20 -9.79 -9.49
N LEU A 115 6.22 -9.12 -10.09
CA LEU A 115 5.11 -9.74 -10.80
C LEU A 115 5.13 -9.26 -12.25
N ASP A 116 5.14 -10.20 -13.19
CA ASP A 116 4.88 -9.86 -14.57
C ASP A 116 3.38 -9.79 -14.82
N LEU A 117 2.91 -8.73 -15.50
CA LEU A 117 1.50 -8.50 -15.83
C LEU A 117 1.27 -8.61 -17.35
N PRO A 118 1.35 -9.83 -17.93
CA PRO A 118 1.09 -10.04 -19.35
C PRO A 118 -0.40 -9.83 -19.65
N GLY A 119 -0.72 -9.23 -20.78
CA GLY A 119 -2.10 -9.20 -21.28
C GLY A 119 -2.96 -8.00 -20.87
N ILE A 120 -2.42 -6.99 -20.17
CA ILE A 120 -3.11 -5.69 -20.00
C ILE A 120 -3.27 -4.98 -21.35
N ILE A 121 -2.36 -5.23 -22.30
CA ILE A 121 -2.18 -4.38 -23.48
C ILE A 121 -2.88 -4.93 -24.75
N GLU A 122 -2.99 -6.26 -24.90
CA GLU A 122 -3.55 -6.89 -26.12
C GLU A 122 -4.65 -7.93 -25.86
N GLY A 123 -4.72 -8.50 -24.65
CA GLY A 123 -5.54 -9.69 -24.35
C GLY A 123 -6.86 -9.44 -23.61
N ALA A 124 -7.15 -8.20 -23.20
CA ALA A 124 -8.39 -7.88 -22.48
C ALA A 124 -9.63 -7.90 -23.40
N LYS A 125 -9.44 -7.75 -24.72
CA LYS A 125 -10.52 -7.76 -25.72
C LYS A 125 -11.01 -9.17 -26.06
N ASP A 126 -10.20 -10.20 -25.86
CA ASP A 126 -10.50 -11.56 -26.34
C ASP A 126 -11.47 -12.37 -25.46
N GLY A 127 -11.98 -11.83 -24.35
CA GLY A 127 -13.02 -12.49 -23.55
C GLY A 127 -12.63 -13.83 -22.91
N LYS A 128 -11.41 -14.34 -23.12
CA LYS A 128 -10.90 -15.65 -22.65
C LYS A 128 -10.60 -15.74 -21.14
N GLY A 129 -11.19 -14.88 -20.31
CA GLY A 129 -11.07 -14.92 -18.83
C GLY A 129 -9.73 -14.46 -18.24
N ARG A 130 -8.61 -14.55 -19.00
CA ARG A 130 -7.25 -14.22 -18.52
C ARG A 130 -7.04 -12.75 -18.19
N GLY A 131 -7.67 -11.83 -18.91
CA GLY A 131 -7.54 -10.39 -18.65
C GLY A 131 -8.01 -9.96 -17.25
N ARG A 132 -9.12 -10.55 -16.76
CA ARG A 132 -9.66 -10.27 -15.42
C ARG A 132 -8.67 -10.61 -14.31
N GLN A 133 -7.96 -11.72 -14.45
CA GLN A 133 -7.00 -12.21 -13.46
C GLN A 133 -5.79 -11.25 -13.36
N VAL A 134 -5.27 -10.79 -14.50
CA VAL A 134 -4.15 -9.85 -14.56
C VAL A 134 -4.49 -8.51 -13.91
N ILE A 135 -5.73 -8.04 -14.09
CA ILE A 135 -6.25 -6.81 -13.47
C ILE A 135 -6.33 -6.95 -11.95
N ALA A 136 -6.84 -8.09 -11.47
CA ALA A 136 -6.91 -8.35 -10.03
C ALA A 136 -5.51 -8.31 -9.40
N VAL A 137 -4.52 -8.92 -10.05
CA VAL A 137 -3.13 -8.87 -9.59
C VAL A 137 -2.59 -7.44 -9.60
N ALA A 138 -2.78 -6.68 -10.69
CA ALA A 138 -2.33 -5.29 -10.81
C ALA A 138 -2.88 -4.39 -9.69
N ARG A 139 -4.14 -4.60 -9.27
CA ARG A 139 -4.77 -3.87 -8.15
C ARG A 139 -4.19 -4.19 -6.78
N THR A 140 -3.48 -5.30 -6.64
CA THR A 140 -2.79 -5.66 -5.38
C THR A 140 -1.33 -5.22 -5.33
N CYS A 141 -0.80 -4.69 -6.43
CA CYS A 141 0.57 -4.19 -6.48
C CYS A 141 0.71 -2.92 -5.65
N SER A 142 1.82 -2.83 -4.91
CA SER A 142 2.20 -1.64 -4.15
C SER A 142 2.84 -0.57 -5.05
N LEU A 143 3.42 -0.99 -6.18
CA LEU A 143 4.08 -0.14 -7.17
C LEU A 143 3.94 -0.80 -8.55
N ILE A 144 3.82 0.02 -9.59
CA ILE A 144 3.82 -0.45 -10.98
C ILE A 144 5.03 0.12 -11.72
N PHE A 145 5.74 -0.73 -12.43
CA PHE A 145 6.75 -0.34 -13.41
C PHE A 145 6.17 -0.40 -14.81
N ILE A 146 6.15 0.74 -15.49
CA ILE A 146 5.79 0.80 -16.91
C ILE A 146 7.08 0.81 -17.71
N VAL A 147 7.38 -0.32 -18.36
CA VAL A 147 8.57 -0.49 -19.20
C VAL A 147 8.27 0.00 -20.61
N LEU A 148 9.04 0.98 -21.06
CA LEU A 148 8.93 1.62 -22.37
C LEU A 148 10.26 1.52 -23.10
N ASP A 149 10.19 1.53 -24.42
CA ASP A 149 11.35 1.72 -25.28
C ASP A 149 11.61 3.23 -25.43
N VAL A 150 12.84 3.69 -25.18
CA VAL A 150 13.22 5.11 -25.24
C VAL A 150 13.04 5.72 -26.63
N LEU A 151 13.07 4.92 -27.70
CA LEU A 151 12.88 5.42 -29.07
C LEU A 151 11.40 5.69 -29.42
N LYS A 152 10.46 4.96 -28.80
CA LYS A 152 9.02 5.09 -29.07
C LYS A 152 8.17 5.08 -27.79
N PRO A 153 8.44 5.95 -26.80
CA PRO A 153 7.81 5.84 -25.48
C PRO A 153 6.38 6.36 -25.48
N LEU A 154 6.06 7.39 -26.27
CA LEU A 154 4.81 8.15 -26.15
C LEU A 154 3.56 7.33 -26.55
N GLY A 155 3.64 6.58 -27.65
CA GLY A 155 2.52 5.76 -28.12
C GLY A 155 2.18 4.67 -27.13
N HIS A 156 3.19 3.90 -26.71
CA HIS A 156 3.03 2.82 -25.74
C HIS A 156 2.58 3.33 -24.37
N LYS A 157 3.15 4.45 -23.89
CA LYS A 157 2.75 5.09 -22.63
C LYS A 157 1.25 5.39 -22.60
N ARG A 158 0.74 6.10 -23.63
CA ARG A 158 -0.69 6.49 -23.69
C ARG A 158 -1.63 5.29 -23.68
N LEU A 159 -1.29 4.24 -24.41
CA LEU A 159 -2.09 3.01 -24.46
C LEU A 159 -2.11 2.29 -23.10
N ILE A 160 -0.95 2.14 -22.47
CA ILE A 160 -0.83 1.48 -21.16
C ILE A 160 -1.60 2.29 -20.09
N GLU A 161 -1.45 3.60 -20.06
CA GLU A 161 -2.17 4.47 -19.11
C GLU A 161 -3.68 4.37 -19.31
N HIS A 162 -4.16 4.42 -20.55
CA HIS A 162 -5.59 4.30 -20.87
C HIS A 162 -6.18 2.97 -20.38
N GLU A 163 -5.49 1.85 -20.62
CA GLU A 163 -5.94 0.53 -20.17
C GLU A 163 -5.95 0.42 -18.65
N LEU A 164 -4.87 0.82 -17.97
CA LEU A 164 -4.78 0.78 -16.50
C LEU A 164 -5.84 1.67 -15.85
N GLU A 165 -6.06 2.88 -16.37
CA GLU A 165 -7.11 3.77 -15.90
C GLU A 165 -8.52 3.21 -16.16
N GLY A 166 -8.71 2.49 -17.27
CA GLY A 166 -9.95 1.76 -17.55
C GLY A 166 -10.27 0.68 -16.53
N PHE A 167 -9.25 0.07 -15.95
CA PHE A 167 -9.42 -0.91 -14.87
C PHE A 167 -9.53 -0.31 -13.46
N GLY A 168 -9.61 1.03 -13.37
CA GLY A 168 -9.78 1.74 -12.12
C GLY A 168 -8.50 1.90 -11.30
N LEU A 169 -7.34 1.70 -11.92
CA LEU A 169 -6.05 2.12 -11.35
C LEU A 169 -5.86 3.62 -11.62
N ARG A 170 -5.27 4.33 -10.67
CA ARG A 170 -4.91 5.75 -10.80
C ARG A 170 -3.42 5.89 -10.51
N LEU A 171 -2.65 6.09 -11.57
CA LEU A 171 -1.19 6.10 -11.53
C LEU A 171 -0.70 7.47 -11.04
N ASN A 172 0.17 7.51 -10.03
CA ASN A 172 0.78 8.74 -9.49
C ASN A 172 -0.22 9.84 -9.09
N LYS A 173 -1.46 9.48 -8.80
CA LYS A 173 -2.53 10.40 -8.36
C LYS A 173 -2.84 10.18 -6.89
N GLN A 174 -3.26 11.23 -6.21
CA GLN A 174 -3.79 11.15 -4.85
C GLN A 174 -5.32 11.06 -4.89
N PRO A 175 -5.96 10.46 -3.87
CA PRO A 175 -7.41 10.46 -3.77
C PRO A 175 -7.97 11.90 -3.83
N PRO A 176 -8.97 12.14 -4.69
CA PRO A 176 -9.55 13.47 -4.87
C PRO A 176 -10.20 13.97 -3.58
N ASN A 177 -9.88 15.20 -3.18
CA ASN A 177 -10.42 15.84 -1.97
C ASN A 177 -11.83 16.42 -2.22
N ILE A 178 -12.79 15.55 -2.52
CA ILE A 178 -14.19 15.87 -2.76
C ILE A 178 -15.03 15.26 -1.65
N THR A 179 -15.86 16.07 -1.01
CA THR A 179 -16.82 15.55 -0.03
C THR A 179 -18.10 15.20 -0.76
N PHE A 180 -18.46 13.92 -0.78
CA PHE A 180 -19.70 13.41 -1.33
C PHE A 180 -20.54 12.79 -0.23
N ARG A 181 -21.77 13.28 -0.02
CA ARG A 181 -22.72 12.71 0.95
C ARG A 181 -24.08 12.53 0.29
N LYS A 182 -24.56 11.29 0.21
CA LYS A 182 -25.91 11.00 -0.27
C LYS A 182 -26.95 11.41 0.78
N LYS A 183 -28.06 12.00 0.32
CA LYS A 183 -29.20 12.42 1.15
C LYS A 183 -30.46 11.66 0.75
N ASP A 184 -31.46 11.67 1.62
CA ASP A 184 -32.77 11.12 1.30
C ASP A 184 -33.68 12.12 0.56
N LYS A 185 -33.59 13.41 0.91
CA LYS A 185 -34.39 14.51 0.33
C LYS A 185 -33.53 15.78 0.20
N GLY A 186 -33.98 16.74 -0.61
CA GLY A 186 -33.37 18.08 -0.72
C GLY A 186 -32.57 18.38 -1.99
N GLY A 187 -32.66 17.52 -3.01
CA GLY A 187 -31.99 17.71 -4.30
C GLY A 187 -30.47 17.62 -4.22
N ILE A 188 -29.81 18.06 -5.29
CA ILE A 188 -28.34 18.11 -5.37
C ILE A 188 -27.88 19.49 -4.91
N ASN A 189 -27.19 19.53 -3.77
CA ASN A 189 -26.53 20.72 -3.28
C ASN A 189 -25.07 20.68 -3.71
N PHE A 190 -24.66 21.67 -4.50
CA PHE A 190 -23.33 21.76 -5.06
C PHE A 190 -22.64 23.00 -4.52
N GLN A 191 -21.57 22.79 -3.76
CA GLN A 191 -20.78 23.85 -3.15
C GLN A 191 -19.35 23.78 -3.66
N THR A 192 -18.83 24.92 -4.09
CA THR A 192 -17.47 25.03 -4.62
C THR A 192 -16.69 26.00 -3.75
N THR A 193 -15.63 25.52 -3.09
CA THR A 193 -14.73 26.33 -2.24
C THR A 193 -13.47 26.78 -2.99
N VAL A 194 -13.44 26.62 -4.32
CA VAL A 194 -12.26 26.93 -5.14
C VAL A 194 -12.10 28.45 -5.26
N ILE A 195 -11.12 28.99 -4.55
CA ILE A 195 -10.67 30.38 -4.69
C ILE A 195 -9.58 30.40 -5.76
N LYS A 196 -9.81 31.06 -6.89
CA LYS A 196 -8.70 31.39 -7.81
C LYS A 196 -7.76 32.37 -7.09
N ARG A 197 -6.49 32.00 -6.89
CA ARG A 197 -5.42 32.99 -6.69
C ARG A 197 -5.23 33.70 -8.02
N GLN A 198 -6.00 34.77 -8.28
CA GLN A 198 -5.69 35.66 -9.37
C GLN A 198 -4.40 36.42 -8.99
N LYS A 199 -3.34 36.27 -9.80
CA LYS A 199 -2.39 37.36 -9.97
C LYS A 199 -3.20 38.53 -10.55
N GLU A 200 -2.99 39.72 -9.98
CA GLU A 200 -3.63 41.01 -10.29
C GLU A 200 -3.85 41.21 -11.81
N GLU A 201 -4.97 41.72 -12.30
CA GLU A 201 -5.43 43.10 -12.16
C GLU A 201 -6.91 43.23 -12.56
N GLN A 202 -7.66 44.03 -11.80
CA GLN A 202 -8.87 44.77 -12.22
C GLN A 202 -9.97 43.99 -12.96
N GLN A 203 -10.87 43.34 -12.22
CA GLN A 203 -12.19 43.89 -11.88
C GLN A 203 -12.98 42.81 -11.13
N ARG A 204 -13.41 43.17 -9.91
CA ARG A 204 -14.08 42.28 -8.96
C ARG A 204 -15.36 41.67 -9.54
N LYS A 205 -15.28 40.40 -9.92
CA LYS A 205 -16.40 39.46 -9.88
C LYS A 205 -15.92 38.15 -9.25
N LEU A 206 -16.32 37.95 -7.99
CA LEU A 206 -16.14 36.73 -7.22
C LEU A 206 -16.94 35.61 -7.87
N HIS A 207 -16.45 35.04 -8.97
CA HIS A 207 -17.04 33.88 -9.62
C HIS A 207 -16.11 32.67 -9.49
N CYS A 208 -16.66 31.63 -8.86
CA CYS A 208 -16.10 30.29 -8.73
C CYS A 208 -15.91 29.68 -10.12
N ALA A 209 -14.82 29.99 -10.81
CA ALA A 209 -14.60 29.47 -12.15
C ALA A 209 -13.94 28.09 -12.04
N GLN A 210 -14.77 27.06 -11.87
CA GLN A 210 -14.40 25.69 -12.21
C GLN A 210 -14.23 25.59 -13.72
N SER A 211 -13.22 24.85 -14.15
CA SER A 211 -12.88 24.75 -15.57
C SER A 211 -13.76 23.74 -16.31
N GLU A 212 -14.24 22.70 -15.63
CA GLU A 212 -14.92 21.56 -16.27
C GLU A 212 -16.24 21.12 -15.60
N LEU A 213 -16.35 21.24 -14.27
CA LEU A 213 -17.50 20.72 -13.53
C LEU A 213 -18.55 21.81 -13.25
N ASP A 214 -19.58 21.84 -14.09
CA ASP A 214 -20.81 22.63 -13.87
C ASP A 214 -21.89 21.82 -13.15
N LEU A 215 -22.83 22.51 -12.49
CA LEU A 215 -24.00 21.91 -11.84
C LEU A 215 -24.78 20.97 -12.80
N GLU A 216 -24.92 21.37 -14.07
CA GLU A 216 -25.61 20.57 -15.10
C GLU A 216 -24.88 19.25 -15.35
N THR A 217 -23.57 19.29 -15.56
CA THR A 217 -22.73 18.10 -15.74
C THR A 217 -22.78 17.18 -14.53
N VAL A 218 -22.72 17.74 -13.32
CA VAL A 218 -22.84 16.97 -12.06
C VAL A 218 -24.21 16.28 -11.96
N LYS A 219 -25.29 16.99 -12.30
CA LYS A 219 -26.64 16.41 -12.35
C LYS A 219 -26.73 15.26 -13.36
N SER A 220 -26.16 15.41 -14.55
CA SER A 220 -26.13 14.36 -15.57
C SER A 220 -25.38 13.11 -15.10
N ILE A 221 -24.23 13.29 -14.45
CA ILE A 221 -23.45 12.17 -13.88
C ILE A 221 -24.26 11.47 -12.78
N LEU A 222 -24.80 12.22 -11.81
CA LEU A 222 -25.54 11.64 -10.68
C LEU A 222 -26.85 10.94 -11.11
N SER A 223 -27.51 11.46 -12.15
CA SER A 223 -28.71 10.85 -12.73
C SER A 223 -28.43 9.43 -13.24
N GLU A 224 -27.29 9.19 -13.90
CA GLU A 224 -26.88 7.86 -14.37
C GLU A 224 -26.66 6.88 -13.20
N TYR A 225 -26.15 7.38 -12.07
CA TYR A 225 -25.99 6.61 -10.84
C TYR A 225 -27.29 6.46 -10.03
N ARG A 226 -28.43 6.99 -10.52
CA ARG A 226 -29.73 7.02 -9.82
C ARG A 226 -29.64 7.72 -8.45
N ILE A 227 -28.86 8.80 -8.38
CA ILE A 227 -28.67 9.61 -7.18
C ILE A 227 -29.35 10.97 -7.40
N HIS A 228 -30.51 11.17 -6.78
CA HIS A 228 -31.30 12.40 -6.94
C HIS A 228 -31.02 13.44 -5.84
N ASN A 229 -30.51 13.00 -4.69
CA ASN A 229 -30.29 13.83 -3.52
C ASN A 229 -28.86 13.61 -2.98
N ALA A 230 -28.01 14.65 -3.03
CA ALA A 230 -26.62 14.57 -2.58
C ALA A 230 -26.05 15.95 -2.25
N ASP A 231 -25.18 16.01 -1.26
CA ASP A 231 -24.27 17.13 -1.03
C ASP A 231 -22.92 16.84 -1.65
N ILE A 232 -22.45 17.75 -2.50
CA ILE A 232 -21.12 17.72 -3.09
C ILE A 232 -20.41 19.01 -2.72
N THR A 233 -19.25 18.87 -2.08
CA THR A 233 -18.35 19.99 -1.79
C THR A 233 -17.01 19.77 -2.48
N LEU A 234 -16.65 20.70 -3.37
CA LEU A 234 -15.40 20.70 -4.10
C LEU A 234 -14.42 21.67 -3.47
N ARG A 235 -13.26 21.15 -3.05
CA ARG A 235 -12.18 21.92 -2.41
C ARG A 235 -11.06 22.33 -3.37
N TYR A 236 -11.11 21.89 -4.62
CA TYR A 236 -10.15 22.19 -5.69
C TYR A 236 -10.84 22.09 -7.06
N ASP A 237 -10.17 22.51 -8.14
CA ASP A 237 -10.67 22.41 -9.51
C ASP A 237 -10.69 20.94 -9.95
N ALA A 238 -11.79 20.25 -9.65
CA ALA A 238 -11.98 18.82 -9.93
C ALA A 238 -12.50 18.59 -11.35
N THR A 239 -12.11 17.45 -11.93
CA THR A 239 -12.59 16.99 -13.24
C THR A 239 -13.82 16.09 -13.13
N SER A 240 -14.49 15.87 -14.26
CA SER A 240 -15.60 14.90 -14.35
C SER A 240 -15.19 13.49 -13.90
N ASP A 241 -13.94 13.10 -14.16
CA ASP A 241 -13.41 11.79 -13.79
C ASP A 241 -13.15 11.68 -12.28
N ASP A 242 -12.68 12.77 -11.63
CA ASP A 242 -12.46 12.79 -10.18
C ASP A 242 -13.76 12.60 -9.40
N LEU A 243 -14.86 13.22 -9.86
CA LEU A 243 -16.18 13.04 -9.27
C LEU A 243 -16.66 11.59 -9.44
N ILE A 244 -16.49 11.01 -10.63
CA ILE A 244 -16.83 9.61 -10.90
C ILE A 244 -16.02 8.67 -10.00
N ASP A 245 -14.74 8.94 -9.79
CA ASP A 245 -13.89 8.13 -8.92
C ASP A 245 -14.36 8.12 -7.47
N VAL A 246 -14.83 9.26 -6.95
CA VAL A 246 -15.39 9.38 -5.59
C VAL A 246 -16.72 8.65 -5.47
N ILE A 247 -17.58 8.75 -6.49
CA ILE A 247 -18.88 8.05 -6.51
C ILE A 247 -18.67 6.53 -6.57
N GLU A 248 -17.70 6.06 -7.33
CA GLU A 248 -17.42 4.63 -7.49
C GLU A 248 -16.74 4.01 -6.26
N GLY A 249 -15.83 4.74 -5.59
CA GLY A 249 -15.16 4.32 -4.35
C GLY A 249 -14.26 3.08 -4.44
N ASN A 250 -14.28 2.35 -5.55
CA ASN A 250 -13.52 1.11 -5.79
C ASN A 250 -12.26 1.34 -6.66
N ARG A 251 -11.70 2.55 -6.61
CA ARG A 251 -10.47 2.92 -7.32
C ARG A 251 -9.25 2.63 -6.46
N VAL A 252 -8.16 2.24 -7.11
CA VAL A 252 -6.88 1.97 -6.45
C VAL A 252 -5.86 2.99 -6.94
N TYR A 253 -5.32 3.76 -6.01
CA TYR A 253 -4.28 4.75 -6.27
C TYR A 253 -2.93 4.09 -6.05
N VAL A 254 -2.14 3.97 -7.11
CA VAL A 254 -0.88 3.23 -7.07
C VAL A 254 0.24 4.10 -7.63
N PRO A 255 1.38 4.20 -6.92
CA PRO A 255 2.56 4.84 -7.48
C PRO A 255 3.06 4.08 -8.72
N CYS A 256 3.62 4.81 -9.68
CA CYS A 256 4.10 4.27 -10.94
C CYS A 256 5.43 4.89 -11.32
N ILE A 257 6.40 4.05 -11.70
CA ILE A 257 7.69 4.50 -12.25
C ILE A 257 7.77 4.08 -13.72
N TYR A 258 8.12 5.04 -14.58
CA TYR A 258 8.33 4.81 -16.01
C TYR A 258 9.78 4.44 -16.26
N LEU A 259 10.01 3.21 -16.70
CA LEU A 259 11.32 2.68 -17.04
C LEU A 259 11.57 2.86 -18.53
N LEU A 260 12.45 3.79 -18.89
CA LEU A 260 12.86 4.00 -20.28
C LEU A 260 14.06 3.10 -20.56
N ASN A 261 13.79 1.97 -21.22
CA ASN A 261 14.80 0.99 -21.56
C ASN A 261 15.47 1.31 -22.91
N LYS A 262 16.63 0.68 -23.16
CA LYS A 262 17.47 0.80 -24.37
C LYS A 262 18.20 2.14 -24.48
N ILE A 263 18.67 2.66 -23.35
CA ILE A 263 19.45 3.91 -23.34
C ILE A 263 20.82 3.79 -24.02
N ASP A 264 21.26 2.58 -24.35
CA ASP A 264 22.40 2.31 -25.23
C ASP A 264 22.25 2.93 -26.64
N GLN A 265 21.03 3.33 -27.02
CA GLN A 265 20.72 3.88 -28.35
C GLN A 265 20.59 5.41 -28.36
N ILE A 266 20.78 6.06 -27.22
CA ILE A 266 20.68 7.53 -27.09
C ILE A 266 22.02 8.13 -26.69
N SER A 267 22.18 9.42 -26.96
CA SER A 267 23.33 10.21 -26.53
C SER A 267 23.24 10.63 -25.05
N ILE A 268 24.37 11.06 -24.48
CA ILE A 268 24.45 11.55 -23.09
C ILE A 268 23.60 12.83 -22.91
N GLU A 269 23.57 13.71 -23.92
CA GLU A 269 22.77 14.94 -23.88
C GLU A 269 21.27 14.67 -23.82
N GLU A 270 20.80 13.66 -24.56
CA GLU A 270 19.40 13.22 -24.51
C GLU A 270 19.05 12.58 -23.17
N LEU A 271 20.00 11.84 -22.58
CA LEU A 271 19.85 11.23 -21.26
C LEU A 271 19.61 12.30 -20.17
N ASP A 272 20.31 13.43 -20.21
CA ASP A 272 20.12 14.55 -19.28
C ASP A 272 18.73 15.18 -19.38
N ILE A 273 18.13 15.20 -20.57
CA ILE A 273 16.76 15.67 -20.77
C ILE A 273 15.77 14.68 -20.14
N ILE A 274 16.02 13.37 -20.27
CA ILE A 274 15.18 12.32 -19.70
C ILE A 274 15.13 12.41 -18.17
N TYR A 275 16.25 12.70 -17.51
CA TYR A 275 16.30 12.85 -16.05
C TYR A 275 15.41 13.98 -15.52
N LYS A 276 15.07 14.99 -16.34
CA LYS A 276 14.14 16.07 -15.97
C LYS A 276 12.68 15.62 -15.93
N ILE A 277 12.35 14.47 -16.54
CA ILE A 277 10.99 13.94 -16.59
C ILE A 277 10.66 13.30 -15.23
N PRO A 278 9.55 13.69 -14.57
CA PRO A 278 9.18 13.14 -13.28
C PRO A 278 8.81 11.66 -13.38
N HIS A 279 9.04 10.92 -12.29
CA HIS A 279 8.74 9.49 -12.17
C HIS A 279 9.44 8.59 -13.22
N CYS A 280 10.49 9.09 -13.87
CA CYS A 280 11.21 8.37 -14.92
C CYS A 280 12.55 7.82 -14.42
N VAL A 281 12.92 6.63 -14.87
CA VAL A 281 14.28 6.07 -14.71
C VAL A 281 14.77 5.54 -16.07
N PRO A 282 15.82 6.15 -16.65
CA PRO A 282 16.49 5.62 -17.83
C PRO A 282 17.33 4.38 -17.45
N ILE A 283 17.18 3.28 -18.16
CA ILE A 283 17.90 2.01 -17.90
C ILE A 283 18.36 1.33 -19.19
N SER A 284 19.40 0.50 -19.10
CA SER A 284 19.70 -0.50 -20.14
C SER A 284 19.65 -1.89 -19.53
N ALA A 285 18.62 -2.67 -19.87
CA ALA A 285 18.45 -4.03 -19.34
C ALA A 285 19.56 -5.00 -19.81
N HIS A 286 20.16 -4.76 -20.98
CA HIS A 286 21.24 -5.59 -21.52
C HIS A 286 22.57 -5.32 -20.80
N HIS A 287 22.92 -4.04 -20.62
CA HIS A 287 24.18 -3.65 -19.98
C HIS A 287 24.09 -3.49 -18.46
N LYS A 288 22.87 -3.64 -17.90
CA LYS A 288 22.57 -3.46 -16.47
C LYS A 288 22.85 -2.05 -15.95
N TRP A 289 22.71 -1.04 -16.80
CA TRP A 289 22.92 0.36 -16.41
C TRP A 289 21.75 0.90 -15.62
N ASN A 290 22.05 1.73 -14.61
CA ASN A 290 21.10 2.44 -13.74
C ASN A 290 20.16 1.55 -12.92
N PHE A 291 20.56 0.31 -12.62
CA PHE A 291 19.77 -0.56 -11.76
C PHE A 291 19.77 -0.07 -10.30
N ASP A 292 20.86 0.58 -9.86
CA ASP A 292 20.96 1.13 -8.51
C ASP A 292 19.97 2.27 -8.30
N ASP A 293 19.93 3.25 -9.21
CA ASP A 293 18.96 4.35 -9.20
C ASP A 293 17.51 3.83 -9.28
N LEU A 294 17.27 2.79 -10.10
CA LEU A 294 15.97 2.11 -10.13
C LEU A 294 15.57 1.55 -8.75
N LEU A 295 16.47 0.84 -8.08
CA LEU A 295 16.19 0.25 -6.77
C LEU A 295 16.03 1.30 -5.67
N GLU A 296 16.78 2.39 -5.73
CA GLU A 296 16.63 3.53 -4.82
C GLU A 296 15.28 4.23 -4.99
N LYS A 297 14.90 4.60 -6.22
CA LYS A 297 13.57 5.18 -6.48
C LYS A 297 12.44 4.22 -6.14
N MET A 298 12.62 2.93 -6.43
CA MET A 298 11.66 1.90 -6.03
C MET A 298 11.42 1.92 -4.52
N TRP A 299 12.48 1.98 -3.72
CA TRP A 299 12.39 2.03 -2.26
C TRP A 299 11.67 3.29 -1.76
N GLU A 300 11.98 4.45 -2.36
CA GLU A 300 11.31 5.71 -2.04
C GLU A 300 9.80 5.63 -2.29
N TYR A 301 9.38 5.04 -3.42
CA TYR A 301 7.97 4.97 -3.82
C TYR A 301 7.18 3.92 -3.04
N LEU A 302 7.83 2.83 -2.63
CA LEU A 302 7.19 1.80 -1.80
C LEU A 302 6.88 2.31 -0.39
N GLN A 303 7.54 3.38 0.08
CA GLN A 303 7.32 3.99 1.39
C GLN A 303 7.29 2.95 2.52
N LEU A 304 8.29 2.06 2.52
CA LEU A 304 8.44 1.03 3.54
C LEU A 304 9.22 1.57 4.74
N VAL A 305 8.93 1.01 5.90
CA VAL A 305 9.53 1.37 7.18
C VAL A 305 10.12 0.10 7.79
N ARG A 306 11.42 0.10 8.05
CA ARG A 306 12.16 -1.01 8.64
C ARG A 306 12.25 -0.77 10.15
N ILE A 307 11.87 -1.78 10.93
CA ILE A 307 11.93 -1.72 12.38
C ILE A 307 12.78 -2.90 12.86
N TYR A 308 13.78 -2.61 13.68
CA TYR A 308 14.69 -3.61 14.20
C TYR A 308 14.19 -4.13 15.55
N THR A 309 14.17 -5.45 15.70
CA THR A 309 13.75 -6.07 16.95
C THR A 309 14.92 -6.11 17.93
N LYS A 310 14.65 -5.80 19.19
CA LYS A 310 15.64 -5.90 20.27
C LYS A 310 15.11 -6.75 21.42
N PRO A 311 15.60 -7.99 21.60
CA PRO A 311 15.27 -8.80 22.76
C PRO A 311 15.84 -8.21 24.06
N LYS A 312 15.21 -8.54 25.19
CA LYS A 312 15.68 -8.09 26.51
C LYS A 312 17.04 -8.74 26.82
N GLY A 313 18.04 -7.92 27.11
CA GLY A 313 19.40 -8.38 27.44
C GLY A 313 20.26 -8.72 26.22
N GLN A 314 19.75 -8.56 25.01
CA GLN A 314 20.51 -8.74 23.77
C GLN A 314 20.62 -7.42 22.98
N LEU A 315 21.57 -7.41 22.06
CA LEU A 315 21.71 -6.36 21.06
C LEU A 315 20.57 -6.44 20.04
N PRO A 316 20.23 -5.33 19.36
CA PRO A 316 19.27 -5.35 18.27
C PRO A 316 19.75 -6.24 17.12
N ASP A 317 18.81 -6.94 16.48
CA ASP A 317 19.09 -7.64 15.22
C ASP A 317 18.89 -6.68 14.04
N TYR A 318 19.98 -6.36 13.34
CA TYR A 318 19.99 -5.50 12.15
C TYR A 318 19.88 -6.28 10.83
N ASN A 319 20.00 -7.61 10.85
CA ASN A 319 20.00 -8.42 9.63
C ASN A 319 18.58 -8.71 9.13
N SER A 320 17.62 -8.81 10.04
CA SER A 320 16.23 -9.16 9.74
C SER A 320 15.25 -8.12 10.28
N PRO A 321 15.13 -6.94 9.63
CA PRO A 321 14.15 -5.94 10.02
C PRO A 321 12.72 -6.45 9.77
N VAL A 322 11.80 -6.04 10.63
CA VAL A 322 10.37 -6.16 10.38
C VAL A 322 9.95 -4.97 9.53
N VAL A 323 9.45 -5.24 8.34
CA VAL A 323 9.07 -4.20 7.38
C VAL A 323 7.57 -3.94 7.43
N LEU A 324 7.22 -2.67 7.63
CA LEU A 324 5.86 -2.15 7.66
C LEU A 324 5.64 -1.13 6.53
N ASN A 325 4.38 -0.86 6.22
CA ASN A 325 4.00 0.19 5.28
C ASN A 325 3.86 1.52 6.05
N ARG A 326 4.24 2.66 5.43
CA ARG A 326 4.13 3.99 6.03
C ARG A 326 2.74 4.35 6.54
N GLU A 327 1.68 3.84 5.91
CA GLU A 327 0.29 4.05 6.35
C GLU A 327 -0.06 3.22 7.61
N LYS A 328 0.56 2.06 7.80
CA LYS A 328 0.29 1.09 8.88
C LYS A 328 1.58 0.77 9.63
N ARG A 329 2.04 1.74 10.42
CA ARG A 329 3.33 1.70 11.14
C ARG A 329 3.19 1.92 12.64
N THR A 330 2.04 1.53 13.21
CA THR A 330 1.86 1.59 14.66
C THR A 330 2.62 0.45 15.36
N VAL A 331 2.87 0.59 16.66
CA VAL A 331 3.43 -0.51 17.48
C VAL A 331 2.50 -1.73 17.47
N GLU A 332 1.19 -1.52 17.37
CA GLU A 332 0.23 -2.61 17.18
C GLU A 332 0.43 -3.34 15.85
N ASP A 333 0.58 -2.62 14.74
CA ASP A 333 0.87 -3.22 13.43
C ASP A 333 2.17 -4.03 13.46
N PHE A 334 3.20 -3.49 14.12
CA PHE A 334 4.46 -4.19 14.35
C PHE A 334 4.27 -5.51 15.11
N CYS A 335 3.50 -5.49 16.20
CA CYS A 335 3.20 -6.69 16.98
C CYS A 335 2.42 -7.72 16.14
N ASN A 336 1.43 -7.27 15.36
CA ASN A 336 0.61 -8.12 14.50
C ASN A 336 1.41 -8.76 13.38
N LYS A 337 2.40 -8.05 12.82
CA LYS A 337 3.32 -8.55 11.80
C LYS A 337 4.28 -9.60 12.36
N LEU A 338 4.74 -9.46 13.60
CA LEU A 338 5.55 -10.47 14.28
C LEU A 338 4.73 -11.73 14.58
N HIS A 339 3.65 -11.59 15.36
CA HIS A 339 2.72 -12.68 15.64
C HIS A 339 1.43 -12.13 16.30
N ARG A 340 0.25 -12.56 15.83
CA ARG A 340 -1.06 -12.09 16.33
C ARG A 340 -1.25 -12.22 17.86
N SER A 341 -0.58 -13.16 18.52
CA SER A 341 -0.70 -13.30 19.99
C SER A 341 0.05 -12.20 20.77
N ILE A 342 1.10 -11.62 20.20
CA ILE A 342 1.95 -10.63 20.88
C ILE A 342 1.15 -9.35 21.18
N ALA A 343 0.26 -8.95 20.27
CA ALA A 343 -0.62 -7.80 20.47
C ALA A 343 -1.57 -7.95 21.68
N LYS A 344 -1.96 -9.20 22.02
CA LYS A 344 -2.83 -9.50 23.18
C LYS A 344 -2.06 -9.40 24.50
N GLU A 345 -0.82 -9.88 24.51
CA GLU A 345 0.07 -9.88 25.68
C GLU A 345 0.83 -8.57 25.88
N PHE A 346 0.65 -7.58 24.99
CA PHE A 346 1.39 -6.32 25.03
C PHE A 346 1.14 -5.52 26.32
N LYS A 347 2.22 -5.11 27.01
CA LYS A 347 2.18 -4.18 28.16
C LYS A 347 2.62 -2.77 27.75
N TYR A 348 3.79 -2.67 27.13
CA TYR A 348 4.36 -1.45 26.55
C TYR A 348 5.55 -1.83 25.65
N ALA A 349 6.00 -0.91 24.80
CA ALA A 349 7.25 -1.04 24.08
C ALA A 349 8.27 -0.02 24.57
N LEU A 350 9.55 -0.38 24.53
CA LEU A 350 10.66 0.56 24.61
C LEU A 350 11.17 0.78 23.19
N VAL A 351 11.28 2.05 22.80
CA VAL A 351 11.70 2.43 21.45
C VAL A 351 12.95 3.30 21.54
N TRP A 352 13.89 3.03 20.65
CA TRP A 352 15.04 3.88 20.36
C TRP A 352 14.95 4.30 18.89
N GLY A 353 15.06 5.58 18.61
CA GLY A 353 15.06 6.07 17.24
C GLY A 353 14.45 7.46 17.12
N SER A 354 14.08 7.81 15.89
CA SER A 354 13.62 9.16 15.54
C SER A 354 12.14 9.39 15.87
N SER A 355 11.36 8.33 16.11
CA SER A 355 9.95 8.46 16.51
C SER A 355 9.75 8.95 17.94
N VAL A 356 10.79 8.89 18.78
CA VAL A 356 10.73 9.23 20.20
C VAL A 356 11.63 10.40 20.54
N LYS A 357 11.25 11.18 21.55
CA LYS A 357 12.03 12.37 21.98
C LYS A 357 13.18 12.01 22.91
N HIS A 358 13.02 10.94 23.69
CA HIS A 358 14.02 10.45 24.64
C HIS A 358 14.40 9.01 24.29
N GLN A 359 15.67 8.66 24.49
CA GLN A 359 16.19 7.33 24.13
C GLN A 359 16.61 6.54 25.37
N PRO A 360 16.00 5.36 25.66
CA PRO A 360 14.71 4.89 25.16
C PRO A 360 13.51 5.59 25.78
N GLN A 361 12.39 5.60 25.05
CA GLN A 361 11.10 6.05 25.57
C GLN A 361 10.11 4.87 25.63
N LYS A 362 9.30 4.87 26.69
CA LYS A 362 8.19 3.93 26.85
C LYS A 362 6.98 4.41 26.05
N VAL A 363 6.47 3.57 25.16
CA VAL A 363 5.36 3.90 24.27
C VAL A 363 4.22 2.88 24.35
N GLY A 364 3.02 3.34 23.98
CA GLY A 364 1.80 2.53 23.86
C GLY A 364 1.66 1.84 22.51
N LYS A 365 0.48 1.29 22.24
CA LYS A 365 0.15 0.58 21.00
C LYS A 365 -0.02 1.51 19.80
N ASP A 366 -0.61 2.68 20.04
CA ASP A 366 -0.94 3.67 18.99
C ASP A 366 0.26 4.51 18.55
N HIS A 367 1.43 4.29 19.15
CA HIS A 367 2.64 5.03 18.80
C HIS A 367 3.07 4.72 17.37
N ILE A 368 3.35 5.77 16.60
CA ILE A 368 3.73 5.69 15.20
C ILE A 368 5.25 5.56 15.12
N LEU A 369 5.73 4.46 14.52
CA LEU A 369 7.16 4.18 14.35
C LEU A 369 7.72 4.88 13.09
N CYS A 370 9.03 5.13 13.11
CA CYS A 370 9.80 5.68 12.00
C CYS A 370 10.80 4.66 11.46
N ASP A 371 11.37 4.94 10.27
CA ASP A 371 12.35 4.02 9.66
C ASP A 371 13.58 3.91 10.55
N GLU A 372 14.10 2.69 10.65
CA GLU A 372 15.26 2.29 11.46
C GLU A 372 15.06 2.39 12.98
N ASP A 373 13.83 2.56 13.46
CA ASP A 373 13.54 2.46 14.88
C ASP A 373 13.87 1.05 15.41
N VAL A 374 14.41 1.01 16.62
CA VAL A 374 14.65 -0.23 17.38
C VAL A 374 13.55 -0.39 18.41
N VAL A 375 12.90 -1.55 18.45
CA VAL A 375 11.76 -1.82 19.33
C VAL A 375 12.01 -3.04 20.20
N GLN A 376 11.83 -2.86 21.51
CA GLN A 376 11.80 -3.94 22.49
C GLN A 376 10.39 -4.05 23.10
N ILE A 377 9.72 -5.16 22.84
CA ILE A 377 8.37 -5.42 23.36
C ILE A 377 8.45 -5.95 24.79
N VAL A 378 7.65 -5.39 25.70
CA VAL A 378 7.46 -5.91 27.05
C VAL A 378 6.06 -6.49 27.17
N LYS A 379 5.99 -7.78 27.50
CA LYS A 379 4.75 -8.51 27.70
C LYS A 379 4.20 -8.30 29.11
N LYS A 380 2.87 -8.42 29.26
CA LYS A 380 2.21 -8.50 30.56
C LYS A 380 2.65 -9.80 31.21
N THR A 381 3.30 -9.73 32.37
CA THR A 381 3.58 -10.90 33.19
C THR A 381 2.24 -11.48 33.61
N ILE A 382 1.87 -12.65 33.09
CA ILE A 382 0.82 -13.45 33.71
C ILE A 382 1.46 -13.98 34.99
N GLN A 383 1.23 -13.29 36.11
CA GLN A 383 1.44 -13.93 37.40
C GLN A 383 0.37 -15.01 37.49
N ASN A 384 0.74 -16.26 37.22
CA ASN A 384 -0.12 -17.38 37.54
C ASN A 384 -0.14 -17.48 39.08
N PRO A 385 -1.25 -17.18 39.77
CA PRO A 385 -1.29 -17.18 41.24
C PRO A 385 -0.90 -18.54 41.81
N ASP A 386 -1.16 -19.61 41.04
CA ASP A 386 -0.94 -21.00 41.42
C ASP A 386 0.53 -21.44 41.44
N MET A 387 1.42 -20.73 40.73
CA MET A 387 2.86 -21.00 40.80
C MET A 387 3.50 -20.37 42.04
N LEU A 388 2.97 -19.23 42.50
CA LEU A 388 3.47 -18.55 43.70
C LEU A 388 2.97 -19.22 44.98
N SER A 389 1.75 -19.79 44.98
CA SER A 389 1.25 -20.58 46.11
C SER A 389 1.99 -21.91 46.26
N ASN A 390 2.29 -22.61 45.16
CA ASN A 390 3.02 -23.89 45.20
C ASN A 390 4.49 -23.72 45.58
N THR A 391 5.15 -22.63 45.16
CA THR A 391 6.53 -22.33 45.58
C THR A 391 6.61 -21.87 47.04
N TRP A 392 5.62 -21.10 47.53
CA TRP A 392 5.51 -20.78 48.96
C TRP A 392 5.13 -21.98 49.83
N GLY A 393 4.29 -22.90 49.32
CA GLY A 393 3.93 -24.15 49.99
C GLY A 393 5.13 -25.06 50.17
N HIS A 394 5.95 -25.23 49.13
CA HIS A 394 7.20 -26.00 49.20
C HIS A 394 8.27 -25.36 50.11
N LEU A 395 8.34 -24.02 50.14
CA LEU A 395 9.24 -23.31 51.07
C LEU A 395 8.77 -23.40 52.53
N LYS A 396 7.46 -23.35 52.81
CA LYS A 396 6.91 -23.61 54.16
C LYS A 396 7.17 -25.04 54.62
N GLN A 397 7.08 -26.02 53.72
CA GLN A 397 7.34 -27.43 54.04
C GLN A 397 8.83 -27.70 54.32
N LYS A 398 9.75 -26.94 53.69
CA LYS A 398 11.19 -26.96 54.02
C LYS A 398 11.54 -26.18 55.29
N LEU A 399 10.80 -25.13 55.63
CA LEU A 399 11.04 -24.30 56.82
C LEU A 399 10.34 -24.83 58.09
N GLY A 400 9.42 -25.79 57.99
CA GLY A 400 8.74 -26.44 59.12
C GLY A 400 9.56 -27.50 59.87
N LYS A 401 10.86 -27.63 59.59
CA LYS A 401 11.77 -28.63 60.21
C LYS A 401 12.84 -28.00 61.12
N TYR A 402 12.49 -26.96 61.88
CA TYR A 402 13.34 -26.49 62.98
C TYR A 402 12.56 -26.53 64.29
N PRO A 403 13.11 -27.18 65.34
CA PRO A 403 12.41 -27.30 66.61
C PRO A 403 12.30 -25.91 67.26
N HIS A 404 11.13 -25.62 67.82
CA HIS A 404 10.91 -24.47 68.68
C HIS A 404 11.95 -24.43 69.81
N PRO A 405 12.71 -23.33 70.00
CA PRO A 405 13.26 -23.03 71.30
C PRO A 405 12.18 -22.33 72.13
N SER A 406 12.03 -22.82 73.35
CA SER A 406 11.27 -22.21 74.42
C SER A 406 11.82 -20.83 74.79
N THR A 407 10.95 -20.02 75.40
CA THR A 407 11.21 -18.76 76.14
C THR A 407 11.23 -17.43 75.37
N ASN A 408 10.14 -16.68 75.60
CA ASN A 408 9.99 -15.23 75.81
C ASN A 408 10.99 -14.22 75.22
N LYS A 409 10.39 -13.24 74.52
CA LYS A 409 10.75 -11.83 74.24
C LYS A 409 11.46 -11.51 72.93
N VAL A 410 11.06 -10.34 72.42
CA VAL A 410 11.55 -9.51 71.29
C VAL A 410 10.88 -9.82 69.93
N CYS A 411 9.70 -9.26 69.67
CA CYS A 411 9.46 -7.95 69.03
C CYS A 411 9.90 -7.84 67.55
N ALA A 412 8.91 -7.68 66.67
CA ALA A 412 8.93 -6.87 65.45
C ALA A 412 10.22 -6.93 64.60
N LEU A 413 10.35 -7.96 63.76
CA LEU A 413 11.30 -7.96 62.65
C LEU A 413 10.56 -7.63 61.34
N ASP A 414 10.87 -6.43 60.86
CA ASP A 414 10.40 -5.77 59.66
C ASP A 414 10.56 -6.65 58.39
N GLN A 415 9.49 -6.73 57.59
CA GLN A 415 9.39 -7.50 56.34
C GLN A 415 10.53 -7.19 55.33
N ARG A 416 11.22 -6.05 55.50
CA ARG A 416 12.37 -5.64 54.69
C ARG A 416 13.64 -6.48 54.90
N VAL A 417 13.83 -7.10 56.07
CA VAL A 417 15.03 -7.91 56.37
C VAL A 417 14.94 -9.28 55.70
N VAL A 418 13.74 -9.87 55.68
CA VAL A 418 13.47 -11.17 55.02
C VAL A 418 13.60 -11.06 53.49
N GLN A 419 13.20 -9.92 52.90
CA GLN A 419 13.40 -9.66 51.47
C GLN A 419 14.89 -9.53 51.08
N LYS A 420 15.73 -8.92 51.94
CA LYS A 420 17.18 -8.79 51.68
C LYS A 420 17.92 -10.12 51.78
N LEU A 421 17.55 -11.00 52.72
CA LEU A 421 18.17 -12.32 52.86
C LEU A 421 17.81 -13.27 51.70
N CYS A 422 16.56 -13.25 51.20
CA CYS A 422 16.17 -14.05 50.03
C CYS A 422 16.87 -13.61 48.72
N LEU A 423 17.11 -12.30 48.55
CA LEU A 423 17.85 -11.78 47.38
C LEU A 423 19.34 -12.15 47.38
N THR A 424 19.91 -12.43 48.56
CA THR A 424 21.34 -12.77 48.69
C THR A 424 21.58 -14.27 48.44
N GLN A 425 20.66 -15.16 48.81
CA GLN A 425 20.77 -16.58 48.46
C GLN A 425 20.42 -16.89 47.00
N PHE A 426 19.51 -16.14 46.36
CA PHE A 426 19.17 -16.39 44.95
C PHE A 426 20.32 -16.04 43.98
N LYS A 427 21.23 -15.14 44.37
CA LYS A 427 22.44 -14.82 43.59
C LYS A 427 23.52 -15.92 43.65
N ASN A 428 23.48 -16.80 44.65
CA ASN A 428 24.50 -17.84 44.82
C ASN A 428 24.14 -19.20 44.18
N ASN A 429 22.92 -19.37 43.69
CA ASN A 429 22.44 -20.61 43.05
C ASN A 429 22.27 -20.52 41.53
N ILE A 430 22.83 -19.49 40.90
CA ILE A 430 23.05 -19.46 39.45
C ILE A 430 24.56 -19.39 39.22
N LYS A 431 25.19 -20.56 39.26
CA LYS A 431 26.45 -20.87 38.58
C LYS A 431 26.24 -22.18 37.83
#